data_AF-A0A0Q4HDZ8-F1
#
_entry.id   AF-A0A0Q4HDZ8-F1
#
_cell.length_a   1.000
_cell.length_b   1.000
_cell.length_c   1.000
_cell.angle_alpha   90.00
_cell.angle_beta   90.00
_cell.angle_gamma   90.00
#
_symmetry.space_group_name_H-M   'P 1'
#
loop_
_entity.id
_entity.type
_entity.pdbx_description
1 polymer ?
#
loop_
_entity_poly.entity_id
_entity_poly.type
_entity_poly.pdbx_seq_one_letter_code
_entity_poly.pdbx_strand_id
1 'polypeptide(L)'
;MQLTGTGVGGGIAIGPVVRMEDPLPEPVDHPSERTPDIEAGRAADALSATAADLAERGRTAGGAAKEVLEAQALMAADPTLATEVANRVQGGATAERAVFDAFAGYRDTLAAMGGYLAERAADLDDISQRVRAHLAGVPAPGVPAPGHPFVLVARDLSPADTATLDLDQVRALVTAEGGPTSHTAILAREKSIVAIVGVRDASTLADGEVVIVDAGADTVTVAPTPAQLADAERRIADRATLAAAPLEPGRLADGTPVPLLANLGSADGAAEAVRLGAEGVGLFRTEFLFLDADRAPTVEEQRVEYVRLLEAFPGRKVVVRVLDAGADKPLSFVNDDVEPNPALGLRGIRALRAAEPVLRDQLTALAQADAATDAELQVMAPMVATVEEARYFTELAKELGVAVAGVMVETPSAALIADRVLAVTDFASIGTNDLAQYTMAADRLLGSVAALQDPWHPAVLRLIGEVGAAGAKTGRPVGVCGEAAADPLLAVVLVGLGVTSLSMSPSAIAEVRSSLLGFARADAERFARAALATDGASEARGAVREAVAAMRGDSDAGSLNRGG
;
A
#
# COMPACT_ATOMS: atom_id res chain seq x y z
N MET A 1 -24.19 -9.58 12.46
CA MET A 1 -24.01 -8.10 12.38
C MET A 1 -22.91 -7.82 11.37
N GLN A 2 -22.86 -6.64 10.73
CA GLN A 2 -21.82 -6.32 9.75
C GLN A 2 -21.18 -4.98 10.08
N LEU A 3 -19.86 -4.98 10.21
CA LEU A 3 -19.03 -3.78 10.36
C LEU A 3 -18.44 -3.41 9.00
N THR A 4 -18.17 -2.12 8.80
CA THR A 4 -17.63 -1.57 7.54
C THR A 4 -16.37 -0.78 7.82
N GLY A 5 -15.36 -0.95 6.99
CA GLY A 5 -14.15 -0.12 6.97
C GLY A 5 -13.65 0.04 5.54
N THR A 6 -12.34 0.11 5.36
CA THR A 6 -11.70 0.11 4.04
C THR A 6 -10.81 -1.12 3.91
N GLY A 7 -11.14 -2.00 2.99
CA GLY A 7 -10.39 -3.20 2.70
C GLY A 7 -9.04 -2.92 2.04
N VAL A 8 -8.08 -3.78 2.33
CA VAL A 8 -6.76 -3.77 1.74
C VAL A 8 -6.58 -5.03 0.92
N GLY A 9 -6.61 -4.89 -0.41
CA GLY A 9 -6.63 -6.02 -1.34
C GLY A 9 -8.00 -6.73 -1.40
N GLY A 10 -8.04 -7.93 -1.99
CA GLY A 10 -9.28 -8.66 -2.26
C GLY A 10 -9.53 -9.89 -1.40
N GLY A 11 -8.63 -10.21 -0.46
CA GLY A 11 -8.66 -11.48 0.26
C GLY A 11 -9.84 -11.66 1.21
N ILE A 12 -10.11 -12.92 1.56
CA ILE A 12 -11.15 -13.31 2.52
C ILE A 12 -10.49 -14.20 3.59
N ALA A 13 -10.82 -13.95 4.85
CA ALA A 13 -10.34 -14.74 5.96
C ALA A 13 -11.49 -15.08 6.92
N ILE A 14 -11.34 -16.21 7.59
CA ILE A 14 -12.23 -16.69 8.64
C ILE A 14 -11.37 -17.03 9.84
N GLY A 15 -11.78 -16.60 11.03
CA GLY A 15 -11.09 -17.00 12.25
C GLY A 15 -11.75 -16.44 13.51
N PRO A 16 -11.34 -16.97 14.67
CA PRO A 16 -11.68 -16.36 15.94
C PRO A 16 -10.95 -15.02 16.08
N VAL A 17 -11.66 -14.03 16.62
CA VAL A 17 -11.07 -12.74 17.00
C VAL A 17 -10.11 -12.93 18.16
N VAL A 18 -8.95 -12.29 18.08
CA VAL A 18 -8.12 -12.00 19.24
C VAL A 18 -7.76 -10.52 19.20
N ARG A 19 -8.06 -9.83 20.29
CA ARG A 19 -7.84 -8.41 20.44
C ARG A 19 -6.44 -8.12 20.92
N MET A 20 -5.84 -7.10 20.35
CA MET A 20 -4.74 -6.39 21.01
C MET A 20 -5.32 -5.63 22.21
N GLU A 21 -4.65 -5.71 23.36
CA GLU A 21 -5.11 -5.02 24.57
C GLU A 21 -5.17 -3.50 24.35
N ASP A 22 -6.18 -2.87 24.95
CA ASP A 22 -6.30 -1.42 24.93
C ASP A 22 -5.12 -0.77 25.68
N PRO A 23 -4.64 0.42 25.26
CA PRO A 23 -3.57 1.11 25.96
C PRO A 23 -3.94 1.38 27.43
N LEU A 24 -2.95 1.29 28.34
CA LEU A 24 -3.21 1.56 29.75
C LEU A 24 -3.68 3.01 29.94
N PRO A 25 -4.74 3.24 30.73
CA PRO A 25 -5.27 4.58 30.99
C PRO A 25 -4.19 5.44 31.67
N GLU A 26 -4.25 6.75 31.53
CA GLU A 26 -3.32 7.66 32.21
C GLU A 26 -3.24 7.34 33.72
N PRO A 27 -2.03 7.23 34.32
CA PRO A 27 -1.89 7.03 35.75
C PRO A 27 -2.49 8.19 36.53
N VAL A 28 -3.25 7.87 37.58
CA VAL A 28 -3.78 8.88 38.51
C VAL A 28 -2.62 9.63 39.16
N ASP A 29 -2.70 10.96 39.16
CA ASP A 29 -1.73 11.81 39.85
C ASP A 29 -2.03 11.85 41.35
N HIS A 30 -1.26 11.09 42.12
CA HIS A 30 -1.28 11.14 43.57
C HIS A 30 0.12 10.89 44.14
N PRO A 31 0.41 11.38 45.36
CA PRO A 31 1.67 11.09 46.02
C PRO A 31 1.85 9.58 46.23
N SER A 32 3.08 9.09 46.05
CA SER A 32 3.40 7.70 46.36
C SER A 32 3.33 7.44 47.86
N GLU A 33 2.82 6.27 48.23
CA GLU A 33 2.88 5.73 49.59
C GLU A 33 4.22 5.02 49.89
N ARG A 34 5.08 4.86 48.86
CA ARG A 34 6.40 4.22 48.95
C ARG A 34 7.49 5.29 49.08
N THR A 35 8.68 4.87 49.51
CA THR A 35 9.83 5.78 49.53
C THR A 35 10.31 6.05 48.10
N PRO A 36 10.91 7.23 47.84
CA PRO A 36 11.47 7.56 46.53
C PRO A 36 12.46 6.51 46.01
N ASP A 37 13.27 5.91 46.88
CA ASP A 37 14.23 4.87 46.49
C ASP A 37 13.54 3.61 45.95
N ILE A 38 12.39 3.22 46.53
CA ILE A 38 11.63 2.06 46.08
C ILE A 38 10.98 2.36 44.72
N GLU A 39 10.35 3.52 44.56
CA GLU A 39 9.73 3.90 43.29
C GLU A 39 10.78 4.07 42.17
N ALA A 40 11.95 4.62 42.49
CA ALA A 40 13.06 4.75 41.54
C ALA A 40 13.59 3.38 41.11
N GLY A 41 13.72 2.43 42.04
CA GLY A 41 14.07 1.04 41.73
C GLY A 41 13.04 0.37 40.82
N ARG A 42 11.75 0.49 41.15
CA ARG A 42 10.65 -0.04 40.30
C ARG A 42 10.71 0.51 38.88
N ALA A 43 10.88 1.82 38.73
CA ALA A 43 10.94 2.47 37.43
C ALA A 43 12.18 2.04 36.63
N ALA A 44 13.36 1.98 37.27
CA ALA A 44 14.59 1.54 36.64
C ALA A 44 14.51 0.07 36.17
N ASP A 45 13.97 -0.82 37.00
CA ASP A 45 13.76 -2.22 36.64
C ASP A 45 12.80 -2.36 35.45
N ALA A 46 11.71 -1.59 35.43
CA ALA A 46 10.74 -1.61 34.33
C ALA A 46 11.30 -1.05 33.02
N LEU A 47 12.08 0.04 33.07
CA LEU A 47 12.80 0.59 31.92
C LEU A 47 13.79 -0.43 31.35
N SER A 48 14.59 -1.05 32.23
CA SER A 48 15.58 -2.06 31.84
C SER A 48 14.93 -3.31 31.24
N ALA A 49 13.83 -3.78 31.84
CA ALA A 49 13.06 -4.91 31.32
C ALA A 49 12.48 -4.60 29.92
N THR A 50 11.92 -3.40 29.74
CA THR A 50 11.37 -2.97 28.44
C THR A 50 12.45 -2.90 27.36
N ALA A 51 13.61 -2.31 27.68
CA ALA A 51 14.74 -2.23 26.75
C ALA A 51 15.24 -3.64 26.35
N ALA A 52 15.32 -4.56 27.31
CA ALA A 52 15.73 -5.94 27.05
C ALA A 52 14.72 -6.70 26.17
N ASP A 53 13.41 -6.54 26.42
CA ASP A 53 12.34 -7.14 25.63
C ASP A 53 12.37 -6.65 24.17
N LEU A 54 12.44 -5.32 23.97
CA LEU A 54 12.54 -4.72 22.63
C LEU A 54 13.78 -5.21 21.87
N ALA A 55 14.94 -5.31 22.54
CA ALA A 55 16.16 -5.82 21.92
C ALA A 55 16.08 -7.31 21.55
N GLU A 56 15.43 -8.16 22.36
CA GLU A 56 15.18 -9.57 22.03
C GLU A 56 14.22 -9.70 20.84
N ARG A 57 13.13 -8.93 20.84
CA ARG A 57 12.19 -8.88 19.71
C ARG A 57 12.89 -8.43 18.43
N GLY A 58 13.75 -7.42 18.51
CA GLY A 58 14.56 -6.95 17.38
C GLY A 58 15.46 -8.07 16.83
N ARG A 59 16.14 -8.82 17.71
CA ARG A 59 16.95 -9.98 17.31
C ARG A 59 16.13 -11.07 16.63
N THR A 60 14.90 -11.31 17.09
CA THR A 60 14.00 -12.32 16.54
C THR A 60 13.45 -11.92 15.18
N ALA A 61 13.04 -10.66 15.02
CA ALA A 61 12.46 -10.14 13.77
C ALA A 61 13.49 -10.04 12.62
N GLY A 62 14.70 -9.54 12.92
CA GLY A 62 15.75 -9.34 11.92
C GLY A 62 15.45 -8.21 10.92
N GLY A 63 16.38 -7.97 9.98
CA GLY A 63 16.23 -6.96 8.91
C GLY A 63 15.97 -5.53 9.41
N ALA A 64 15.21 -4.74 8.67
CA ALA A 64 14.84 -3.36 9.04
C ALA A 64 14.02 -3.28 10.34
N ALA A 65 13.21 -4.31 10.62
CA ALA A 65 12.44 -4.42 11.86
C ALA A 65 13.34 -4.45 13.11
N LYS A 66 14.51 -5.11 13.00
CA LYS A 66 15.51 -5.11 14.06
C LYS A 66 16.01 -3.71 14.39
N GLU A 67 16.33 -2.91 13.37
CA GLU A 67 16.88 -1.56 13.54
C GLU A 67 15.90 -0.63 14.26
N VAL A 68 14.61 -0.72 13.92
CA VAL A 68 13.54 0.03 14.59
C VAL A 68 13.44 -0.36 16.07
N LEU A 69 13.38 -1.66 16.36
CA LEU A 69 13.26 -2.18 17.72
C LEU A 69 14.50 -1.91 18.57
N GLU A 70 15.70 -1.95 17.98
CA GLU A 70 16.95 -1.59 18.65
C GLU A 70 17.00 -0.09 18.96
N ALA A 71 16.50 0.78 18.07
CA ALA A 71 16.38 2.20 18.34
C ALA A 71 15.41 2.48 19.50
N GLN A 72 14.26 1.81 19.55
CA GLN A 72 13.31 1.93 20.65
C GLN A 72 13.90 1.40 21.97
N ALA A 73 14.66 0.30 21.93
CA ALA A 73 15.38 -0.22 23.09
C ALA A 73 16.40 0.79 23.64
N LEU A 74 17.11 1.51 22.75
CA LEU A 74 18.03 2.59 23.15
C LEU A 74 17.29 3.78 23.78
N MET A 75 16.12 4.16 23.28
CA MET A 75 15.29 5.20 23.89
C MET A 75 14.82 4.79 25.30
N ALA A 76 14.37 3.54 25.48
CA ALA A 76 13.99 3.01 26.79
C ALA A 76 15.16 2.97 27.79
N ALA A 77 16.39 2.80 27.28
CA ALA A 77 17.61 2.76 28.08
C ALA A 77 18.31 4.13 28.24
N ASP A 78 17.70 5.24 27.77
CA ASP A 78 18.33 6.56 27.80
C ASP A 78 18.57 7.04 29.26
N PRO A 79 19.84 7.34 29.65
CA PRO A 79 20.15 7.81 31.00
C PRO A 79 19.48 9.12 31.39
N THR A 80 19.18 10.00 30.42
CA THR A 80 18.52 11.28 30.64
C THR A 80 17.06 11.07 31.02
N LEU A 81 16.40 10.12 30.34
CA LEU A 81 15.04 9.71 30.66
C LEU A 81 14.97 9.07 32.06
N ALA A 82 15.90 8.17 32.38
CA ALA A 82 15.99 7.57 33.70
C ALA A 82 16.21 8.63 34.80
N THR A 83 17.02 9.66 34.53
CA THR A 83 17.25 10.78 35.45
C THR A 83 15.99 11.60 35.66
N GLU A 84 15.25 11.91 34.60
CA GLU A 84 14.01 12.67 34.67
C GLU A 84 12.93 11.92 35.47
N VAL A 85 12.79 10.61 35.24
CA VAL A 85 11.90 9.75 36.02
C VAL A 85 12.30 9.76 37.49
N ALA A 86 13.60 9.62 37.80
CA ALA A 86 14.09 9.66 39.18
C ALA A 86 13.80 11.01 39.86
N ASN A 87 13.95 12.14 39.16
CA ASN A 87 13.63 13.46 39.70
C ASN A 87 12.14 13.60 40.07
N ARG A 88 11.25 13.09 39.22
CA ARG A 88 9.80 13.12 39.47
C ARG A 88 9.39 12.26 40.65
N VAL A 89 10.01 11.08 40.77
CA VAL A 89 9.84 10.20 41.94
C VAL A 89 10.35 10.87 43.23
N GLN A 90 11.50 11.56 43.18
CA GLN A 90 12.00 12.35 44.32
C GLN A 90 11.03 13.49 44.69
N GLY A 91 10.31 14.03 43.71
CA GLY A 91 9.22 14.99 43.91
C GLY A 91 7.93 14.42 44.51
N GLY A 92 7.86 13.10 44.75
CA GLY A 92 6.74 12.41 45.41
C GLY A 92 5.79 11.68 44.46
N ALA A 93 6.06 11.64 43.15
CA ALA A 93 5.24 10.89 42.19
C ALA A 93 5.41 9.37 42.35
N THR A 94 4.39 8.60 41.95
CA THR A 94 4.50 7.14 41.74
C THR A 94 5.40 6.85 40.54
N ALA A 95 6.01 5.66 40.48
CA ALA A 95 6.81 5.25 39.30
C ALA A 95 5.99 5.32 38.01
N GLU A 96 4.72 4.91 38.05
CA GLU A 96 3.81 4.92 36.91
C GLU A 96 3.58 6.34 36.38
N ARG A 97 3.32 7.30 37.28
CA ARG A 97 3.11 8.71 36.92
C ARG A 97 4.40 9.37 36.45
N ALA A 98 5.50 9.12 37.14
CA ALA A 98 6.81 9.65 36.80
C ALA A 98 7.27 9.21 35.40
N VAL A 99 7.08 7.93 35.05
CA VAL A 99 7.33 7.40 33.70
C VAL A 99 6.41 8.09 32.70
N PHE A 100 5.10 8.07 32.93
CA PHE A 100 4.13 8.64 31.99
C PHE A 100 4.47 10.09 31.64
N ASP A 101 4.66 10.94 32.64
CA ASP A 101 4.89 12.36 32.40
C ASP A 101 6.30 12.66 31.86
N ALA A 102 7.31 11.84 32.18
CA ALA A 102 8.66 11.99 31.62
C ALA A 102 8.64 11.72 30.10
N PHE A 103 8.06 10.59 29.69
CA PHE A 103 7.88 10.26 28.29
C PHE A 103 7.00 11.29 27.57
N ALA A 104 5.91 11.76 28.19
CA ALA A 104 5.06 12.80 27.62
C ALA A 104 5.84 14.10 27.35
N GLY A 105 6.73 14.52 28.26
CA GLY A 105 7.58 15.69 28.04
C GLY A 105 8.54 15.55 26.86
N TYR A 106 9.18 14.39 26.71
CA TYR A 106 10.03 14.11 25.55
C TYR A 106 9.23 14.02 24.25
N ARG A 107 8.07 13.37 24.28
CA ARG A 107 7.14 13.29 23.16
C ARG A 107 6.73 14.69 22.69
N ASP A 108 6.30 15.55 23.61
CA ASP A 108 5.86 16.90 23.28
C ASP A 108 7.03 17.74 22.69
N THR A 109 8.25 17.50 23.17
CA THR A 109 9.46 18.11 22.60
C THR A 109 9.71 17.65 21.16
N LEU A 110 9.66 16.33 20.90
CA LEU A 110 9.82 15.78 19.56
C LEU A 110 8.72 16.23 18.60
N ALA A 111 7.47 16.23 19.06
CA ALA A 111 6.32 16.70 18.29
C ALA A 111 6.46 18.18 17.91
N ALA A 112 6.96 19.03 18.83
CA ALA A 112 7.19 20.44 18.58
C ALA A 112 8.34 20.72 17.60
N MET A 113 9.30 19.80 17.46
CA MET A 113 10.39 19.93 16.49
C MET A 113 9.94 19.68 15.04
N GLY A 114 8.82 18.97 14.83
CA GLY A 114 8.26 18.71 13.50
C GLY A 114 9.09 17.73 12.66
N GLY A 115 8.60 17.45 11.44
CA GLY A 115 9.26 16.56 10.49
C GLY A 115 9.45 15.14 11.01
N TYR A 116 10.55 14.49 10.61
CA TYR A 116 10.90 13.12 10.99
C TYR A 116 10.92 12.87 12.51
N LEU A 117 11.34 13.87 13.30
CA LEU A 117 11.39 13.73 14.76
C LEU A 117 9.99 13.68 15.38
N ALA A 118 9.02 14.38 14.81
CA ALA A 118 7.63 14.33 15.27
C ALA A 118 6.99 12.96 15.00
N GLU A 119 7.39 12.26 13.95
CA GLU A 119 6.90 10.89 13.66
C GLU A 119 7.36 9.89 14.74
N ARG A 120 8.56 10.09 15.30
CA ARG A 120 9.08 9.30 16.44
C ARG A 120 8.40 9.60 17.77
N ALA A 121 7.51 10.59 17.86
CA ALA A 121 6.76 10.86 19.08
C ALA A 121 5.87 9.67 19.47
N ALA A 122 5.30 8.97 18.49
CA ALA A 122 4.49 7.77 18.71
C ALA A 122 5.30 6.60 19.30
N ASP A 123 6.59 6.49 18.97
CA ASP A 123 7.49 5.48 19.56
C ASP A 123 7.63 5.68 21.08
N LEU A 124 7.71 6.93 21.54
CA LEU A 124 7.79 7.24 22.97
C LEU A 124 6.51 6.89 23.72
N ASP A 125 5.34 7.09 23.10
CA ASP A 125 4.06 6.65 23.68
C ASP A 125 4.01 5.12 23.81
N ASP A 126 4.46 4.38 22.79
CA ASP A 126 4.51 2.90 22.83
C ASP A 126 5.46 2.40 23.93
N ILE A 127 6.68 2.94 24.00
CA ILE A 127 7.66 2.57 25.04
C ILE A 127 7.09 2.89 26.43
N SER A 128 6.50 4.08 26.62
CA SER A 128 5.87 4.47 27.89
C SER A 128 4.80 3.45 28.32
N GLN A 129 3.96 3.00 27.39
CA GLN A 129 2.94 1.99 27.66
C GLN A 129 3.54 0.65 28.09
N ARG A 130 4.60 0.18 27.41
CA ARG A 130 5.31 -1.07 27.76
C ARG A 130 5.95 -1.00 29.15
N VAL A 131 6.64 0.10 29.48
CA VAL A 131 7.25 0.31 30.81
C VAL A 131 6.18 0.31 31.89
N ARG A 132 5.04 0.99 31.65
CA ARG A 132 3.93 1.04 32.61
C ARG A 132 3.23 -0.30 32.78
N ALA A 133 3.15 -1.12 31.73
CA ALA A 133 2.66 -2.49 31.83
C ALA A 133 3.55 -3.36 32.72
N HIS A 134 4.87 -3.26 32.57
CA HIS A 134 5.82 -3.90 33.49
C HIS A 134 5.63 -3.45 34.94
N LEU A 135 5.44 -2.15 35.18
CA LEU A 135 5.19 -1.60 36.52
C LEU A 135 3.89 -2.12 37.15
N ALA A 136 2.84 -2.29 36.34
CA ALA A 136 1.54 -2.79 36.75
C ALA A 136 1.48 -4.33 36.84
N GLY A 137 2.48 -5.04 36.31
CA GLY A 137 2.49 -6.50 36.25
C GLY A 137 1.45 -7.10 35.30
N VAL A 138 1.05 -6.34 34.28
CA VAL A 138 0.11 -6.76 33.24
C VAL A 138 0.86 -7.01 31.94
N PRO A 139 0.30 -7.78 30.99
CA PRO A 139 0.90 -7.93 29.67
C PRO A 139 1.17 -6.57 29.02
N ALA A 140 2.35 -6.41 28.42
CA ALA A 140 2.62 -5.23 27.63
C ALA A 140 1.73 -5.22 26.38
N PRO A 141 1.27 -4.05 25.90
CA PRO A 141 0.60 -3.96 24.61
C PRO A 141 1.47 -4.58 23.52
N GLY A 142 0.87 -5.40 22.67
CA GLY A 142 1.56 -6.03 21.55
C GLY A 142 0.69 -7.05 20.85
N VAL A 143 1.23 -7.63 19.78
CA VAL A 143 0.55 -8.66 19.01
C VAL A 143 0.35 -9.91 19.89
N PRO A 144 -0.88 -10.38 20.11
CA PRO A 144 -1.16 -11.56 20.90
C PRO A 144 -0.68 -12.83 20.19
N ALA A 145 -0.29 -13.85 20.97
CA ALA A 145 0.18 -15.15 20.47
C ALA A 145 -0.65 -16.30 21.07
N PRO A 146 -1.90 -16.51 20.64
CA PRO A 146 -2.81 -17.50 21.23
C PRO A 146 -2.45 -18.96 20.90
N GLY A 147 -1.45 -19.19 20.04
CA GLY A 147 -1.01 -20.53 19.63
C GLY A 147 -1.93 -21.23 18.61
N HIS A 148 -2.87 -20.49 18.02
CA HIS A 148 -3.72 -20.95 16.92
C HIS A 148 -3.96 -19.80 15.93
N PRO A 149 -4.36 -20.09 14.67
CA PRO A 149 -4.64 -19.03 13.71
C PRO A 149 -5.83 -18.16 14.13
N PHE A 150 -5.76 -16.85 13.89
CA PHE A 150 -6.73 -15.88 14.42
C PHE A 150 -6.88 -14.63 13.54
N VAL A 151 -7.93 -13.86 13.79
CA VAL A 151 -8.14 -12.50 13.25
C VAL A 151 -7.71 -11.50 14.31
N LEU A 152 -6.67 -10.71 14.02
CA LEU A 152 -6.19 -9.68 14.93
C LEU A 152 -7.09 -8.44 14.85
N VAL A 153 -7.67 -8.05 15.97
CA VAL A 153 -8.41 -6.79 16.10
C VAL A 153 -7.58 -5.82 16.95
N ALA A 154 -7.24 -4.66 16.40
CA ALA A 154 -6.43 -3.65 17.09
C ALA A 154 -7.01 -2.24 16.88
N ARG A 155 -6.58 -1.29 17.71
CA ARG A 155 -6.87 0.13 17.45
C ARG A 155 -6.10 0.60 16.21
N ASP A 156 -4.79 0.39 16.24
CA ASP A 156 -3.83 0.52 15.14
C ASP A 156 -2.65 -0.42 15.43
N LEU A 157 -1.69 -0.58 14.51
CA LEU A 157 -0.44 -1.31 14.73
C LEU A 157 0.75 -0.36 14.59
N SER A 158 1.63 -0.36 15.60
CA SER A 158 2.91 0.34 15.50
C SER A 158 3.88 -0.42 14.58
N PRO A 159 4.94 0.23 14.06
CA PRO A 159 6.02 -0.47 13.36
C PRO A 159 6.59 -1.66 14.14
N ALA A 160 6.74 -1.53 15.46
CA ALA A 160 7.20 -2.61 16.35
C ALA A 160 6.22 -3.80 16.39
N ASP A 161 4.92 -3.55 16.41
CA ASP A 161 3.90 -4.61 16.39
C ASP A 161 3.88 -5.31 15.03
N THR A 162 3.96 -4.54 13.94
CA THR A 162 4.02 -5.12 12.58
C THR A 162 5.23 -6.01 12.36
N ALA A 163 6.39 -5.65 12.95
CA ALA A 163 7.62 -6.41 12.90
C ALA A 163 7.55 -7.77 13.61
N THR A 164 6.70 -7.88 14.63
CA THR A 164 6.56 -9.08 15.45
C THR A 164 5.35 -9.93 15.07
N LEU A 165 4.63 -9.53 14.02
CA LEU A 165 3.46 -10.25 13.53
C LEU A 165 3.85 -11.61 12.97
N ASP A 166 3.35 -12.69 13.58
CA ASP A 166 3.47 -14.04 13.03
C ASP A 166 2.49 -14.22 11.87
N LEU A 167 3.00 -14.07 10.65
CA LEU A 167 2.21 -14.12 9.42
C LEU A 167 1.55 -15.48 9.17
N ASP A 168 2.06 -16.56 9.79
CA ASP A 168 1.49 -17.89 9.63
C ASP A 168 0.24 -18.09 10.51
N GLN A 169 0.15 -17.35 11.62
CA GLN A 169 -0.98 -17.40 12.56
C GLN A 169 -2.03 -16.33 12.27
N VAL A 170 -1.62 -15.13 11.83
CA VAL A 170 -2.56 -14.04 11.58
C VAL A 170 -3.28 -14.25 10.24
N ARG A 171 -4.55 -14.61 10.32
CA ARG A 171 -5.43 -14.80 9.14
C ARG A 171 -5.89 -13.49 8.53
N ALA A 172 -6.17 -12.50 9.38
CA ALA A 172 -6.53 -11.16 8.95
C ALA A 172 -6.25 -10.10 10.01
N LEU A 173 -6.16 -8.86 9.56
CA LEU A 173 -6.02 -7.65 10.36
C LEU A 173 -7.30 -6.81 10.28
N VAL A 174 -7.81 -6.38 11.43
CA VAL A 174 -8.94 -5.47 11.54
C VAL A 174 -8.54 -4.32 12.47
N THR A 175 -8.41 -3.10 11.95
CA THR A 175 -8.07 -1.93 12.77
C THR A 175 -9.23 -0.95 12.90
N ALA A 176 -9.41 -0.38 14.08
CA ALA A 176 -10.42 0.65 14.34
C ALA A 176 -10.05 1.99 13.68
N GLU A 177 -8.75 2.31 13.69
CA GLU A 177 -8.17 3.51 13.08
C GLU A 177 -7.32 3.13 11.85
N GLY A 178 -6.74 4.14 11.21
CA GLY A 178 -5.92 3.98 10.01
C GLY A 178 -6.70 4.13 8.70
N GLY A 179 -5.99 4.62 7.69
CA GLY A 179 -6.47 4.72 6.32
C GLY A 179 -5.81 3.71 5.39
N PRO A 180 -6.17 3.69 4.11
CA PRO A 180 -5.58 2.81 3.09
C PRO A 180 -4.06 2.97 2.96
N THR A 181 -3.49 4.06 3.46
CA THR A 181 -2.05 4.37 3.41
C THR A 181 -1.36 4.25 4.78
N SER A 182 -2.05 3.74 5.80
CA SER A 182 -1.45 3.45 7.11
C SER A 182 -0.35 2.39 7.00
N HIS A 183 0.58 2.36 7.95
CA HIS A 183 1.60 1.32 8.07
C HIS A 183 1.00 -0.08 8.03
N THR A 184 -0.10 -0.30 8.76
CA THR A 184 -0.88 -1.54 8.74
C THR A 184 -1.34 -1.91 7.32
N ALA A 185 -1.91 -0.95 6.59
CA ALA A 185 -2.39 -1.18 5.23
C ALA A 185 -1.25 -1.42 4.24
N ILE A 186 -0.10 -0.77 4.41
CA ILE A 186 1.09 -1.00 3.58
C ILE A 186 1.61 -2.42 3.82
N LEU A 187 1.83 -2.80 5.08
CA LEU A 187 2.27 -4.14 5.46
C LEU A 187 1.32 -5.21 4.91
N ALA A 188 0.02 -5.04 5.10
CA ALA A 188 -0.97 -6.00 4.63
C ALA A 188 -0.87 -6.23 3.11
N ARG A 189 -0.62 -5.19 2.31
CA ARG A 189 -0.39 -5.33 0.86
C ARG A 189 0.91 -6.08 0.56
N GLU A 190 2.01 -5.66 1.18
CA GLU A 190 3.33 -6.23 0.93
C GLU A 190 3.40 -7.71 1.30
N LYS A 191 2.79 -8.07 2.43
CA LYS A 191 2.73 -9.44 2.95
C LYS A 191 1.53 -10.23 2.44
N SER A 192 0.66 -9.62 1.63
CA SER A 192 -0.59 -10.22 1.13
C SER A 192 -1.49 -10.80 2.23
N ILE A 193 -1.56 -10.09 3.36
CA ILE A 193 -2.45 -10.41 4.49
C ILE A 193 -3.81 -9.76 4.23
N VAL A 194 -4.89 -10.49 4.52
CA VAL A 194 -6.24 -9.93 4.46
C VAL A 194 -6.38 -8.83 5.52
N ALA A 195 -6.73 -7.61 5.14
CA ALA A 195 -6.90 -6.54 6.11
C ALA A 195 -8.07 -5.61 5.79
N ILE A 196 -8.70 -5.08 6.84
CA ILE A 196 -9.66 -3.97 6.76
C ILE A 196 -9.27 -2.95 7.83
N VAL A 197 -9.03 -1.72 7.40
CA VAL A 197 -8.61 -0.61 8.27
C VAL A 197 -9.73 0.41 8.44
N GLY A 198 -9.70 1.20 9.52
CA GLY A 198 -10.73 2.19 9.78
C GLY A 198 -12.13 1.58 9.98
N VAL A 199 -12.21 0.38 10.56
CA VAL A 199 -13.47 -0.31 10.83
C VAL A 199 -14.17 0.35 12.00
N ARG A 200 -15.30 1.01 11.71
CA ARG A 200 -16.15 1.59 12.75
C ARG A 200 -16.65 0.49 13.67
N ASP A 201 -16.62 0.76 14.97
CA ASP A 201 -17.05 -0.16 16.03
C ASP A 201 -16.23 -1.47 16.10
N ALA A 202 -15.02 -1.52 15.54
CA ALA A 202 -14.13 -2.68 15.68
C ALA A 202 -13.89 -3.08 17.16
N SER A 203 -13.91 -2.11 18.07
CA SER A 203 -13.79 -2.32 19.52
C SER A 203 -14.94 -3.12 20.15
N THR A 204 -16.04 -3.33 19.42
CA THR A 204 -17.17 -4.16 19.86
C THR A 204 -16.96 -5.66 19.63
N LEU A 205 -15.99 -6.03 18.80
CA LEU A 205 -15.61 -7.43 18.59
C LEU A 205 -15.04 -8.02 19.89
N ALA A 206 -15.42 -9.26 20.20
CA ALA A 206 -14.99 -9.94 21.43
C ALA A 206 -14.03 -11.11 21.14
N ASP A 207 -13.10 -11.37 22.06
CA ASP A 207 -12.19 -12.51 21.94
C ASP A 207 -12.93 -13.84 21.78
N GLY A 208 -12.44 -14.67 20.86
CA GLY A 208 -13.01 -15.97 20.52
C GLY A 208 -14.21 -15.92 19.58
N GLU A 209 -14.76 -14.73 19.28
CA GLU A 209 -15.87 -14.60 18.33
C GLU A 209 -15.40 -14.92 16.91
N VAL A 210 -16.10 -15.82 16.22
CA VAL A 210 -15.78 -16.14 14.82
C VAL A 210 -16.29 -15.03 13.92
N VAL A 211 -15.41 -14.51 13.08
CA VAL A 211 -15.73 -13.48 12.09
C VAL A 211 -15.31 -13.90 10.69
N ILE A 212 -15.99 -13.33 9.70
CA ILE A 212 -15.55 -13.35 8.30
C ILE A 212 -15.03 -11.95 7.98
N VAL A 213 -13.76 -11.84 7.58
CA VAL A 213 -13.16 -10.60 7.09
C VAL A 213 -13.10 -10.68 5.57
N ASP A 214 -13.80 -9.78 4.91
CA ASP A 214 -13.88 -9.71 3.45
C ASP A 214 -13.35 -8.36 2.98
N ALA A 215 -12.06 -8.33 2.63
CA ALA A 215 -11.39 -7.09 2.23
C ALA A 215 -11.93 -6.57 0.90
N GLY A 216 -12.29 -7.45 -0.04
CA GLY A 216 -12.89 -7.03 -1.32
C GLY A 216 -14.30 -6.45 -1.18
N ALA A 217 -15.01 -6.75 -0.08
CA ALA A 217 -16.33 -6.21 0.24
C ALA A 217 -16.31 -5.15 1.34
N ASP A 218 -15.14 -4.71 1.79
CA ASP A 218 -14.97 -3.69 2.85
C ASP A 218 -15.67 -4.03 4.18
N THR A 219 -15.91 -5.32 4.46
CA THR A 219 -16.79 -5.72 5.58
C THR A 219 -16.24 -6.81 6.50
N VAL A 220 -16.61 -6.70 7.78
CA VAL A 220 -16.41 -7.74 8.79
C VAL A 220 -17.79 -8.27 9.19
N THR A 221 -18.05 -9.55 8.94
CA THR A 221 -19.28 -10.22 9.36
C THR A 221 -19.09 -10.87 10.72
N VAL A 222 -19.85 -10.38 11.69
CA VAL A 222 -19.83 -10.79 13.10
C VAL A 222 -20.88 -11.87 13.34
N ALA A 223 -20.47 -12.96 14.01
CA ALA A 223 -21.28 -14.15 14.25
C ALA A 223 -21.97 -14.65 12.97
N PRO A 224 -21.18 -15.09 11.95
CA PRO A 224 -21.73 -15.48 10.66
C PRO A 224 -22.67 -16.68 10.77
N THR A 225 -23.74 -16.66 9.98
CA THR A 225 -24.60 -17.83 9.84
C THR A 225 -23.84 -18.99 9.17
N PRO A 226 -24.26 -20.26 9.36
CA PRO A 226 -23.64 -21.39 8.68
C PRO A 226 -23.58 -21.24 7.16
N ALA A 227 -24.59 -20.59 6.56
CA ALA A 227 -24.62 -20.32 5.12
C ALA A 227 -23.56 -19.29 4.70
N GLN A 228 -23.35 -18.23 5.48
CA GLN A 228 -22.29 -17.24 5.22
C GLN A 228 -20.90 -17.83 5.41
N LEU A 229 -20.72 -18.70 6.41
CA LEU A 229 -19.46 -19.39 6.66
C LEU A 229 -19.12 -20.32 5.48
N ALA A 230 -20.07 -21.16 5.07
CA ALA A 230 -19.90 -22.05 3.92
C ALA A 230 -19.68 -21.27 2.61
N ASP A 231 -20.24 -20.08 2.47
CA ASP A 231 -19.94 -19.18 1.35
C ASP A 231 -18.51 -18.67 1.37
N ALA A 232 -18.06 -18.13 2.49
CA ALA A 232 -16.70 -17.65 2.64
C ALA A 232 -15.66 -18.76 2.46
N GLU A 233 -15.89 -19.96 3.02
CA GLU A 233 -15.02 -21.13 2.84
C GLU A 233 -14.89 -21.54 1.37
N ARG A 234 -16.01 -21.57 0.62
CA ARG A 234 -15.97 -21.83 -0.82
C ARG A 234 -15.17 -20.76 -1.55
N ARG A 235 -15.40 -19.48 -1.27
CA ARG A 235 -14.67 -18.37 -1.92
C ARG A 235 -13.17 -18.42 -1.62
N ILE A 236 -12.77 -18.80 -0.40
CA ILE A 236 -11.37 -19.03 -0.04
C ILE A 236 -10.78 -20.20 -0.85
N ALA A 237 -11.48 -21.32 -0.94
CA ALA A 237 -11.04 -22.49 -1.70
C ALA A 237 -10.94 -22.21 -3.22
N ASP A 238 -11.89 -21.44 -3.76
CA ASP A 238 -11.88 -21.01 -5.16
C ASP A 238 -10.64 -20.13 -5.45
N ARG A 239 -10.34 -19.15 -4.60
CA ARG A 239 -9.13 -18.32 -4.72
C ARG A 239 -7.86 -19.16 -4.65
N ALA A 240 -7.78 -20.11 -3.73
CA ALA A 240 -6.63 -21.01 -3.63
C ALA A 240 -6.47 -21.88 -4.89
N THR A 241 -7.58 -22.32 -5.47
CA THR A 241 -7.59 -23.07 -6.73
C THR A 241 -7.10 -22.22 -7.90
N LEU A 242 -7.54 -20.96 -7.98
CA LEU A 242 -7.08 -20.01 -9.00
C LEU A 242 -5.58 -19.71 -8.86
N ALA A 243 -5.09 -19.54 -7.63
CA ALA A 243 -3.67 -19.30 -7.36
C ALA A 243 -2.80 -20.51 -7.76
N ALA A 244 -3.32 -21.73 -7.66
CA ALA A 244 -2.65 -22.96 -8.05
C ALA A 244 -2.82 -23.32 -9.54
N ALA A 245 -3.63 -22.57 -10.30
CA ALA A 245 -3.89 -22.84 -11.70
C ALA A 245 -2.61 -22.66 -12.55
N PRO A 246 -2.48 -23.37 -13.69
CA PRO A 246 -1.37 -23.19 -14.61
C PRO A 246 -1.17 -21.72 -15.02
N LEU A 247 0.09 -21.30 -15.06
CA LEU A 247 0.43 -19.96 -15.50
C LEU A 247 0.27 -19.86 -17.02
N GLU A 248 -0.67 -19.04 -17.45
CA GLU A 248 -0.89 -18.71 -18.86
C GLU A 248 -0.79 -17.20 -19.09
N PRO A 249 -0.41 -16.76 -20.30
CA PRO A 249 -0.43 -15.35 -20.68
C PRO A 249 -1.82 -14.74 -20.51
N GLY A 250 -1.85 -13.49 -20.04
CA GLY A 250 -3.06 -12.70 -19.87
C GLY A 250 -3.75 -12.45 -21.21
N ARG A 251 -5.04 -12.79 -21.27
CA ARG A 251 -5.88 -12.59 -22.44
C ARG A 251 -7.36 -12.61 -22.08
N LEU A 252 -8.17 -12.02 -22.94
CA LEU A 252 -9.62 -12.18 -22.93
C LEU A 252 -10.04 -13.56 -23.49
N ALA A 253 -11.31 -13.92 -23.28
CA ALA A 253 -11.90 -15.18 -23.77
C ALA A 253 -11.81 -15.35 -25.31
N ASP A 254 -11.81 -14.23 -26.06
CA ASP A 254 -11.66 -14.21 -27.52
C ASP A 254 -10.19 -14.27 -27.99
N GLY A 255 -9.24 -14.37 -27.05
CA GLY A 255 -7.82 -14.44 -27.33
C GLY A 255 -7.12 -13.08 -27.43
N THR A 256 -7.83 -11.96 -27.24
CA THR A 256 -7.21 -10.62 -27.20
C THR A 256 -6.15 -10.57 -26.10
N PRO A 257 -4.86 -10.34 -26.43
CA PRO A 257 -3.79 -10.30 -25.42
C PRO A 257 -3.96 -9.10 -24.48
N VAL A 258 -3.76 -9.34 -23.18
CA VAL A 258 -3.75 -8.32 -22.14
C VAL A 258 -2.64 -8.70 -21.16
N PRO A 259 -1.39 -8.25 -21.37
CA PRO A 259 -0.27 -8.61 -20.50
C PRO A 259 -0.55 -8.24 -19.04
N LEU A 260 -0.32 -9.20 -18.15
CA LEU A 260 -0.44 -9.05 -16.70
C LEU A 260 0.93 -8.84 -16.09
N LEU A 261 1.19 -7.62 -15.65
CA LEU A 261 2.50 -7.16 -15.18
C LEU A 261 2.48 -6.97 -13.66
N ALA A 262 3.67 -6.97 -13.05
CA ALA A 262 3.84 -6.69 -11.64
C ALA A 262 4.17 -5.21 -11.37
N ASN A 263 3.65 -4.71 -10.26
CA ASN A 263 4.14 -3.51 -9.58
C ASN A 263 5.19 -3.95 -8.55
N LEU A 264 6.40 -3.40 -8.63
CA LEU A 264 7.51 -3.71 -7.75
C LEU A 264 8.09 -2.44 -7.13
N GLY A 265 8.48 -2.54 -5.85
CA GLY A 265 9.17 -1.47 -5.12
C GLY A 265 10.64 -1.77 -4.81
N SER A 266 11.11 -2.98 -5.10
CA SER A 266 12.51 -3.38 -4.98
C SER A 266 12.80 -4.57 -5.90
N ALA A 267 14.07 -4.82 -6.20
CA ALA A 267 14.49 -5.98 -7.00
C ALA A 267 14.22 -7.32 -6.29
N ASP A 268 14.12 -7.33 -4.95
CA ASP A 268 13.89 -8.55 -4.15
C ASP A 268 12.55 -9.22 -4.48
N GLY A 269 11.53 -8.43 -4.87
CA GLY A 269 10.21 -8.93 -5.23
C GLY A 269 10.12 -9.58 -6.62
N ALA A 270 11.18 -9.49 -7.44
CA ALA A 270 11.13 -9.94 -8.83
C ALA A 270 10.93 -11.45 -8.98
N ALA A 271 11.66 -12.26 -8.21
CA ALA A 271 11.56 -13.72 -8.27
C ALA A 271 10.15 -14.23 -7.91
N GLU A 272 9.56 -13.63 -6.88
CA GLU A 272 8.20 -13.93 -6.44
C GLU A 272 7.16 -13.52 -7.49
N ALA A 273 7.33 -12.35 -8.11
CA ALA A 273 6.46 -11.90 -9.19
C ALA A 273 6.47 -12.87 -10.39
N VAL A 274 7.65 -13.34 -10.80
CA VAL A 274 7.78 -14.36 -11.86
C VAL A 274 7.09 -15.67 -11.45
N ARG A 275 7.26 -16.12 -10.20
CA ARG A 275 6.63 -17.33 -9.66
C ARG A 275 5.10 -17.24 -9.69
N LEU A 276 4.53 -16.07 -9.43
CA LEU A 276 3.09 -15.81 -9.48
C LEU A 276 2.56 -15.52 -10.90
N GLY A 277 3.44 -15.56 -11.91
CA GLY A 277 3.10 -15.48 -13.31
C GLY A 277 2.99 -14.07 -13.87
N ALA A 278 3.77 -13.13 -13.34
CA ALA A 278 3.96 -11.82 -13.97
C ALA A 278 4.67 -11.97 -15.33
N GLU A 279 4.09 -11.35 -16.35
CA GLU A 279 4.61 -11.33 -17.73
C GLU A 279 5.68 -10.25 -17.94
N GLY A 280 5.98 -9.49 -16.89
CA GLY A 280 6.93 -8.38 -16.86
C GLY A 280 6.63 -7.45 -15.69
N VAL A 281 7.16 -6.24 -15.74
CA VAL A 281 6.94 -5.19 -14.74
C VAL A 281 6.29 -3.99 -15.42
N GLY A 282 5.12 -3.57 -14.94
CA GLY A 282 4.40 -2.42 -15.50
C GLY A 282 4.57 -1.16 -14.66
N LEU A 283 5.14 -1.30 -13.46
CA LEU A 283 5.63 -0.21 -12.64
C LEU A 283 6.72 -0.70 -11.68
N PHE A 284 7.95 -0.24 -11.91
CA PHE A 284 8.99 -0.25 -10.89
C PHE A 284 9.08 1.13 -10.25
N ARG A 285 8.88 1.16 -8.94
CA ARG A 285 8.98 2.35 -8.08
C ARG A 285 10.43 2.51 -7.63
N THR A 286 11.09 3.59 -8.03
CA THR A 286 12.52 3.80 -7.72
C THR A 286 12.76 4.42 -6.36
N GLU A 287 11.71 4.81 -5.62
CA GLU A 287 11.83 5.57 -4.37
C GLU A 287 12.71 4.88 -3.33
N PHE A 288 12.72 3.54 -3.25
CA PHE A 288 13.54 2.80 -2.28
C PHE A 288 15.04 3.09 -2.42
N LEU A 289 15.52 3.48 -3.61
CA LEU A 289 16.92 3.86 -3.81
C LEU A 289 17.26 5.22 -3.20
N PHE A 290 16.27 6.08 -3.02
CA PHE A 290 16.46 7.49 -2.69
C PHE A 290 16.02 7.84 -1.26
N LEU A 291 15.00 7.16 -0.72
CA LEU A 291 14.37 7.55 0.56
C LEU A 291 15.29 7.42 1.77
N ASP A 292 16.12 6.37 1.82
CA ASP A 292 17.03 6.14 2.94
C ASP A 292 18.44 6.71 2.69
N ALA A 293 18.62 7.48 1.62
CA ALA A 293 19.92 7.97 1.20
C ALA A 293 20.19 9.39 1.72
N ASP A 294 21.32 9.59 2.41
CA ASP A 294 21.77 10.92 2.86
C ASP A 294 22.11 11.88 1.69
N ARG A 295 22.34 11.32 0.50
CA ARG A 295 22.65 12.04 -0.74
C ARG A 295 21.98 11.35 -1.92
N ALA A 296 21.83 12.08 -3.03
CA ALA A 296 21.46 11.45 -4.28
C ALA A 296 22.39 10.25 -4.60
N PRO A 297 21.83 9.06 -4.85
CA PRO A 297 22.60 7.91 -5.31
C PRO A 297 23.30 8.21 -6.62
N THR A 298 24.57 7.82 -6.72
CA THR A 298 25.36 7.97 -7.95
C THR A 298 24.83 7.10 -9.07
N VAL A 299 25.21 7.43 -10.32
CA VAL A 299 24.88 6.63 -11.51
C VAL A 299 25.23 5.15 -11.32
N GLU A 300 26.41 4.85 -10.74
CA GLU A 300 26.85 3.47 -10.55
C GLU A 300 26.04 2.72 -9.48
N GLU A 301 25.71 3.38 -8.36
CA GLU A 301 24.85 2.80 -7.31
C GLU A 301 23.46 2.47 -7.87
N GLN A 302 22.88 3.38 -8.65
CA GLN A 302 21.60 3.15 -9.31
C GLN A 302 21.68 2.05 -10.37
N ARG A 303 22.74 2.03 -11.19
CA ARG A 303 22.96 1.05 -12.27
C ARG A 303 22.98 -0.37 -11.71
N VAL A 304 23.66 -0.60 -10.59
CA VAL A 304 23.75 -1.92 -9.94
C VAL A 304 22.34 -2.46 -9.63
N GLU A 305 21.49 -1.64 -9.02
CA GLU A 305 20.14 -2.05 -8.64
C GLU A 305 19.21 -2.20 -9.85
N TYR A 306 19.33 -1.33 -10.86
CA TYR A 306 18.57 -1.47 -12.10
C TYR A 306 18.97 -2.70 -12.90
N VAL A 307 20.26 -3.04 -12.99
CA VAL A 307 20.72 -4.29 -13.62
C VAL A 307 20.10 -5.49 -12.91
N ARG A 308 20.18 -5.51 -11.58
CA ARG A 308 19.61 -6.60 -10.77
C ARG A 308 18.11 -6.80 -11.02
N LEU A 309 17.35 -5.71 -11.16
CA LEU A 309 15.94 -5.77 -11.54
C LEU A 309 15.76 -6.32 -12.96
N LEU A 310 16.46 -5.76 -13.95
CA LEU A 310 16.28 -6.09 -15.36
C LEU A 310 16.70 -7.54 -15.68
N GLU A 311 17.78 -8.04 -15.05
CA GLU A 311 18.23 -9.43 -15.21
C GLU A 311 17.19 -10.46 -14.77
N ALA A 312 16.25 -10.10 -13.88
CA ALA A 312 15.17 -10.99 -13.47
C ALA A 312 14.07 -11.15 -14.54
N PHE A 313 14.07 -10.31 -15.58
CA PHE A 313 13.03 -10.26 -16.63
C PHE A 313 13.61 -10.29 -18.06
N PRO A 314 14.42 -11.31 -18.42
CA PRO A 314 15.01 -11.39 -19.76
C PRO A 314 13.93 -11.53 -20.85
N GLY A 315 14.05 -10.72 -21.90
CA GLY A 315 13.10 -10.64 -23.02
C GLY A 315 11.70 -10.17 -22.63
N ARG A 316 11.53 -9.56 -21.45
CA ARG A 316 10.23 -9.10 -20.95
C ARG A 316 10.25 -7.60 -20.67
N LYS A 317 9.07 -7.00 -20.83
CA LYS A 317 8.82 -5.58 -20.53
C LYS A 317 9.11 -5.25 -19.07
N VAL A 318 9.92 -4.22 -18.83
CA VAL A 318 10.13 -3.61 -17.52
C VAL A 318 9.95 -2.10 -17.60
N VAL A 319 8.87 -1.60 -17.01
CA VAL A 319 8.58 -0.16 -16.96
C VAL A 319 9.12 0.43 -15.66
N VAL A 320 10.15 1.27 -15.75
CA VAL A 320 10.69 2.02 -14.63
C VAL A 320 10.11 3.43 -14.60
N ARG A 321 9.55 3.83 -13.46
CA ARG A 321 9.15 5.22 -13.21
C ARG A 321 10.35 5.96 -12.64
N VAL A 322 10.72 7.10 -13.21
CA VAL A 322 11.71 7.96 -12.55
C VAL A 322 11.16 8.46 -11.21
N LEU A 323 12.05 8.92 -10.33
CA LEU A 323 11.71 9.27 -8.95
C LEU A 323 10.48 10.20 -8.84
N ASP A 324 9.48 9.79 -8.07
CA ASP A 324 8.32 10.62 -7.72
C ASP A 324 8.51 11.26 -6.34
N ALA A 325 9.37 12.28 -6.27
CA ALA A 325 9.69 13.01 -5.04
C ALA A 325 8.68 14.15 -4.77
N GLY A 326 8.50 14.55 -3.51
CA GLY A 326 7.96 15.88 -3.15
C GLY A 326 6.58 15.96 -2.47
N ALA A 327 5.84 14.86 -2.27
CA ALA A 327 4.58 14.90 -1.51
C ALA A 327 4.78 14.55 -0.02
N ASP A 328 4.70 13.26 0.27
CA ASP A 328 4.83 12.61 1.59
C ASP A 328 6.29 12.29 1.94
N LYS A 329 7.24 12.65 1.07
CA LYS A 329 8.61 12.12 1.05
C LYS A 329 9.61 13.24 0.71
N PRO A 330 9.93 14.14 1.66
CA PRO A 330 10.93 15.18 1.44
C PRO A 330 12.31 14.54 1.26
N LEU A 331 13.02 14.95 0.21
CA LEU A 331 14.38 14.50 -0.07
C LEU A 331 15.26 15.74 -0.16
N SER A 332 16.25 15.84 0.71
CA SER A 332 17.04 17.07 0.87
C SER A 332 17.83 17.49 -0.36
N PHE A 333 18.16 16.52 -1.21
CA PHE A 333 18.83 16.74 -2.47
C PHE A 333 17.86 17.02 -3.65
N VAL A 334 16.55 17.02 -3.44
CA VAL A 334 15.53 17.31 -4.47
C VAL A 334 14.66 18.52 -4.10
N ASN A 335 14.06 18.51 -2.92
CA ASN A 335 13.24 19.59 -2.39
C ASN A 335 13.12 19.46 -0.85
N ASP A 336 13.61 20.49 -0.14
CA ASP A 336 13.53 20.64 1.32
C ASP A 336 12.45 21.64 1.77
N ASP A 337 11.81 22.34 0.82
CA ASP A 337 10.84 23.38 1.17
C ASP A 337 9.53 22.75 1.66
N VAL A 338 9.04 23.21 2.80
CA VAL A 338 7.73 22.82 3.34
C VAL A 338 6.64 23.54 2.54
N GLU A 339 5.91 22.79 1.72
CA GLU A 339 4.76 23.30 0.98
C GLU A 339 3.44 23.08 1.76
N PRO A 340 2.48 24.03 1.74
CA PRO A 340 1.18 23.83 2.40
C PRO A 340 0.35 22.69 1.81
N ASN A 341 0.56 22.35 0.54
CA ASN A 341 -0.12 21.26 -0.15
C ASN A 341 0.89 20.47 -1.00
N PRO A 342 1.72 19.60 -0.40
CA PRO A 342 2.80 18.91 -1.12
C PRO A 342 2.30 18.08 -2.30
N ALA A 343 1.12 17.47 -2.18
CA ALA A 343 0.47 16.75 -3.27
C ALA A 343 0.15 17.63 -4.50
N LEU A 344 0.02 18.95 -4.35
CA LEU A 344 -0.26 19.90 -5.44
C LEU A 344 0.96 20.74 -5.83
N GLY A 345 2.11 20.51 -5.19
CA GLY A 345 3.28 21.37 -5.27
C GLY A 345 4.39 20.87 -6.21
N LEU A 346 5.63 21.08 -5.79
CA LEU A 346 6.84 20.70 -6.51
C LEU A 346 7.10 19.19 -6.34
N ARG A 347 6.31 18.38 -7.07
CA ARG A 347 6.32 16.91 -7.05
C ARG A 347 6.68 16.29 -8.41
N GLY A 348 7.25 15.09 -8.39
CA GLY A 348 7.44 14.22 -9.57
C GLY A 348 8.33 14.87 -10.61
N ILE A 349 7.90 14.90 -11.88
CA ILE A 349 8.71 15.49 -12.95
C ILE A 349 9.05 16.97 -12.71
N ARG A 350 8.24 17.72 -11.95
CA ARG A 350 8.51 19.13 -11.65
C ARG A 350 9.69 19.28 -10.69
N ALA A 351 9.70 18.46 -9.64
CA ALA A 351 10.80 18.39 -8.68
C ALA A 351 12.09 17.93 -9.37
N LEU A 352 12.00 16.88 -10.18
CA LEU A 352 13.13 16.37 -10.95
C LEU A 352 13.66 17.35 -12.00
N ARG A 353 12.80 18.19 -12.57
CA ARG A 353 13.23 19.27 -13.47
C ARG A 353 13.92 20.40 -12.72
N ALA A 354 13.50 20.71 -11.50
CA ALA A 354 14.20 21.67 -10.65
C ALA A 354 15.57 21.12 -10.19
N ALA A 355 15.63 19.83 -9.89
CA ALA A 355 16.84 19.08 -9.54
C ALA A 355 17.38 18.25 -10.71
N GLU A 356 17.48 18.86 -11.90
CA GLU A 356 17.79 18.16 -13.17
C GLU A 356 19.01 17.22 -13.13
N PRO A 357 20.13 17.51 -12.40
CA PRO A 357 21.23 16.55 -12.27
C PRO A 357 20.79 15.17 -11.77
N VAL A 358 19.86 15.10 -10.81
CA VAL A 358 19.32 13.83 -10.28
C VAL A 358 18.58 13.06 -11.38
N LEU A 359 17.77 13.75 -12.18
CA LEU A 359 17.06 13.15 -13.31
C LEU A 359 18.03 12.63 -14.38
N ARG A 360 19.06 13.41 -14.72
CA ARG A 360 20.06 13.01 -15.72
C ARG A 360 20.87 11.81 -15.26
N ASP A 361 21.27 11.78 -13.99
CA ASP A 361 21.99 10.65 -13.40
C ASP A 361 21.12 9.38 -13.41
N GLN A 362 19.85 9.50 -13.04
CA GLN A 362 18.92 8.38 -13.06
C GLN A 362 18.68 7.82 -14.48
N LEU A 363 18.45 8.69 -15.46
CA LEU A 363 18.26 8.28 -16.86
C LEU A 363 19.54 7.64 -17.44
N THR A 364 20.72 8.17 -17.08
CA THR A 364 22.01 7.59 -17.49
C THR A 364 22.20 6.19 -16.90
N ALA A 365 21.91 6.01 -15.61
CA ALA A 365 22.00 4.71 -14.95
C ALA A 365 21.06 3.68 -15.57
N LEU A 366 19.83 4.08 -15.91
CA LEU A 366 18.86 3.24 -16.59
C LEU A 366 19.32 2.83 -17.99
N ALA A 367 19.84 3.76 -18.80
CA ALA A 367 20.38 3.46 -20.12
C ALA A 367 21.60 2.52 -20.05
N GLN A 368 22.47 2.68 -19.04
CA GLN A 368 23.60 1.78 -18.81
C GLN A 368 23.15 0.38 -18.36
N ALA A 369 22.10 0.28 -17.55
CA ALA A 369 21.54 -1.00 -17.12
C ALA A 369 20.84 -1.73 -18.27
N ASP A 370 20.10 -1.02 -19.12
CA ASP A 370 19.50 -1.55 -20.35
C ASP A 370 20.56 -2.17 -21.26
N ALA A 371 21.65 -1.43 -21.53
CA ALA A 371 22.76 -1.91 -22.35
C ALA A 371 23.50 -3.15 -21.78
N ALA A 372 23.33 -3.44 -20.49
CA ALA A 372 23.96 -4.57 -19.81
C ALA A 372 23.05 -5.80 -19.68
N THR A 373 21.77 -5.70 -20.07
CA THR A 373 20.76 -6.75 -19.84
C THR A 373 19.95 -7.03 -21.11
N ASP A 374 19.07 -8.05 -21.06
CA ASP A 374 18.21 -8.46 -22.18
C ASP A 374 16.72 -8.13 -21.91
N ALA A 375 16.43 -7.28 -20.92
CA ALA A 375 15.07 -6.85 -20.63
C ALA A 375 14.62 -5.78 -21.63
N GLU A 376 13.30 -5.65 -21.83
CA GLU A 376 12.74 -4.56 -22.64
C GLU A 376 12.44 -3.36 -21.73
N LEU A 377 13.45 -2.53 -21.46
CA LEU A 377 13.30 -1.35 -20.60
C LEU A 377 12.39 -0.30 -21.25
N GLN A 378 11.46 0.23 -20.44
CA GLN A 378 10.68 1.42 -20.75
C GLN A 378 10.77 2.38 -19.57
N VAL A 379 10.94 3.67 -19.80
CA VAL A 379 11.04 4.65 -18.71
C VAL A 379 9.92 5.67 -18.80
N MET A 380 9.31 6.03 -17.68
CA MET A 380 8.23 7.03 -17.64
C MET A 380 8.39 8.09 -16.57
N ALA A 381 7.89 9.30 -16.87
CA ALA A 381 7.79 10.41 -15.92
C ALA A 381 6.48 10.37 -15.11
N PRO A 382 6.54 10.56 -13.77
CA PRO A 382 5.37 10.82 -12.93
C PRO A 382 4.89 12.27 -13.03
N MET A 383 3.65 12.52 -12.61
CA MET A 383 3.06 13.85 -12.37
C MET A 383 3.02 14.80 -13.57
N VAL A 384 3.05 14.25 -14.78
CA VAL A 384 2.91 15.02 -16.02
C VAL A 384 1.52 15.65 -16.08
N ALA A 385 1.46 16.95 -16.34
CA ALA A 385 0.24 17.72 -16.46
C ALA A 385 0.10 18.44 -17.81
N THR A 386 1.21 18.71 -18.51
CA THR A 386 1.21 19.40 -19.80
C THR A 386 1.99 18.67 -20.89
N VAL A 387 1.78 19.05 -22.15
CA VAL A 387 2.52 18.48 -23.30
C VAL A 387 4.00 18.88 -23.24
N GLU A 388 4.30 20.06 -22.73
CA GLU A 388 5.66 20.58 -22.58
C GLU A 388 6.48 19.75 -21.58
N GLU A 389 5.87 19.34 -20.46
CA GLU A 389 6.51 18.44 -19.50
C GLU A 389 6.78 17.05 -20.12
N ALA A 390 5.79 16.50 -20.83
CA ALA A 390 5.95 15.21 -21.53
C ALA A 390 7.05 15.27 -22.60
N ARG A 391 7.08 16.34 -23.40
CA ARG A 391 8.10 16.57 -24.42
C ARG A 391 9.49 16.71 -23.80
N TYR A 392 9.62 17.56 -22.77
CA TYR A 392 10.89 17.75 -22.06
C TYR A 392 11.46 16.42 -21.58
N PHE A 393 10.65 15.61 -20.89
CA PHE A 393 11.11 14.33 -20.36
C PHE A 393 11.51 13.36 -21.46
N THR A 394 10.68 13.18 -22.49
CA THR A 394 10.93 12.22 -23.56
C THR A 394 12.14 12.59 -24.42
N GLU A 395 12.35 13.88 -24.70
CA GLU A 395 13.53 14.38 -25.41
C GLU A 395 14.79 14.17 -24.58
N LEU A 396 14.75 14.46 -23.27
CA LEU A 396 15.89 14.25 -22.37
C LEU A 396 16.24 12.76 -22.18
N ALA A 397 15.22 11.91 -22.01
CA ALA A 397 15.41 10.46 -21.90
C ALA A 397 16.11 9.89 -23.15
N LYS A 398 15.66 10.31 -24.35
CA LYS A 398 16.26 9.90 -25.62
C LYS A 398 17.67 10.45 -25.82
N GLU A 399 17.93 11.69 -25.38
CA GLU A 399 19.27 12.28 -25.36
C GLU A 399 20.26 11.41 -24.56
N LEU A 400 19.81 10.87 -23.42
CA LEU A 400 20.62 10.06 -22.51
C LEU A 400 20.64 8.56 -22.83
N GLY A 401 20.03 8.14 -23.94
CA GLY A 401 20.11 6.76 -24.45
C GLY A 401 18.95 5.84 -24.05
N VAL A 402 17.88 6.35 -23.44
CA VAL A 402 16.66 5.56 -23.20
C VAL A 402 15.87 5.43 -24.50
N ALA A 403 15.66 4.19 -24.96
CA ALA A 403 15.01 3.92 -26.25
C ALA A 403 13.50 4.20 -26.24
N VAL A 404 12.81 3.81 -25.15
CA VAL A 404 11.34 3.90 -25.04
C VAL A 404 10.97 4.78 -23.84
N ALA A 405 10.43 5.98 -24.12
CA ALA A 405 10.08 6.96 -23.10
C ALA A 405 8.58 7.28 -23.11
N GLY A 406 7.93 7.10 -21.95
CA GLY A 406 6.51 7.32 -21.75
C GLY A 406 6.20 8.28 -20.61
N VAL A 407 4.93 8.33 -20.23
CA VAL A 407 4.47 9.12 -19.10
C VAL A 407 3.47 8.35 -18.25
N MET A 408 3.42 8.68 -16.97
CA MET A 408 2.29 8.32 -16.13
C MET A 408 1.18 9.36 -16.33
N VAL A 409 -0.02 8.91 -16.71
CA VAL A 409 -1.21 9.75 -16.77
C VAL A 409 -1.96 9.60 -15.47
N GLU A 410 -1.65 10.51 -14.54
CA GLU A 410 -2.22 10.52 -13.19
C GLU A 410 -2.75 11.90 -12.78
N THR A 411 -2.68 12.88 -13.68
CA THR A 411 -3.33 14.19 -13.51
C THR A 411 -4.55 14.30 -14.42
N PRO A 412 -5.65 14.94 -13.97
CA PRO A 412 -6.83 15.14 -14.82
C PRO A 412 -6.51 15.94 -16.07
N SER A 413 -5.58 16.90 -15.99
CA SER A 413 -5.16 17.68 -17.16
C SER A 413 -4.53 16.78 -18.22
N ALA A 414 -3.58 15.91 -17.86
CA ALA A 414 -2.96 14.99 -18.81
C ALA A 414 -3.98 14.02 -19.44
N ALA A 415 -4.98 13.56 -18.68
CA ALA A 415 -6.05 12.72 -19.21
C ALA A 415 -6.92 13.46 -20.23
N LEU A 416 -7.31 14.71 -19.95
CA LEU A 416 -8.12 15.54 -20.85
C LEU A 416 -7.43 15.91 -22.17
N ILE A 417 -6.09 15.93 -22.19
CA ILE A 417 -5.29 16.20 -23.39
C ILE A 417 -4.44 14.99 -23.81
N ALA A 418 -4.87 13.78 -23.47
CA ALA A 418 -4.08 12.55 -23.63
C ALA A 418 -3.63 12.31 -25.08
N ASP A 419 -4.42 12.71 -26.08
CA ASP A 419 -4.04 12.54 -27.49
C ASP A 419 -2.85 13.40 -27.89
N ARG A 420 -2.71 14.59 -27.28
CA ARG A 420 -1.56 15.49 -27.48
C ARG A 420 -0.33 15.03 -26.71
N VAL A 421 -0.53 14.50 -25.51
CA VAL A 421 0.55 13.91 -24.71
C VAL A 421 1.12 12.67 -25.41
N LEU A 422 0.26 11.75 -25.85
CA LEU A 422 0.64 10.54 -26.58
C LEU A 422 1.27 10.80 -27.94
N ALA A 423 1.03 11.98 -28.54
CA ALA A 423 1.72 12.38 -29.76
C ALA A 423 3.23 12.59 -29.58
N VAL A 424 3.71 12.78 -28.35
CA VAL A 424 5.14 12.99 -28.03
C VAL A 424 5.75 11.89 -27.15
N THR A 425 4.99 10.86 -26.79
CA THR A 425 5.43 9.79 -25.87
C THR A 425 5.24 8.40 -26.48
N ASP A 426 6.11 7.44 -26.15
CA ASP A 426 6.08 6.07 -26.68
C ASP A 426 4.98 5.18 -26.09
N PHE A 427 4.54 5.49 -24.88
CA PHE A 427 3.40 4.84 -24.21
C PHE A 427 2.87 5.75 -23.10
N ALA A 428 1.72 5.36 -22.53
CA ALA A 428 1.25 5.90 -21.26
C ALA A 428 0.94 4.77 -20.27
N SER A 429 1.06 5.06 -18.98
CA SER A 429 0.52 4.20 -17.91
C SER A 429 -0.36 5.05 -16.99
N ILE A 430 -1.56 4.59 -16.67
CA ILE A 430 -2.49 5.34 -15.83
C ILE A 430 -2.22 5.01 -14.36
N GLY A 431 -1.88 6.04 -13.58
CA GLY A 431 -1.78 5.97 -12.13
C GLY A 431 -3.14 6.29 -11.50
N THR A 432 -4.00 5.29 -11.31
CA THR A 432 -5.39 5.54 -10.87
C THR A 432 -5.50 6.14 -9.48
N ASN A 433 -4.53 5.89 -8.60
CA ASN A 433 -4.56 6.40 -7.22
C ASN A 433 -4.47 7.93 -7.20
N ASP A 434 -3.45 8.48 -7.86
CA ASP A 434 -3.26 9.92 -7.97
C ASP A 434 -4.33 10.54 -8.91
N LEU A 435 -4.73 9.84 -9.98
CA LEU A 435 -5.82 10.30 -10.85
C LEU A 435 -7.14 10.46 -10.07
N ALA A 436 -7.50 9.50 -9.22
CA ALA A 436 -8.69 9.59 -8.38
C ALA A 436 -8.58 10.75 -7.38
N GLN A 437 -7.46 10.85 -6.67
CA GLN A 437 -7.19 11.93 -5.72
C GLN A 437 -7.40 13.31 -6.34
N TYR A 438 -6.80 13.59 -7.49
CA TYR A 438 -6.88 14.91 -8.12
C TYR A 438 -8.21 15.16 -8.83
N THR A 439 -8.86 14.11 -9.37
CA THR A 439 -10.19 14.25 -9.98
C THR A 439 -11.25 14.56 -8.93
N MET A 440 -11.14 13.93 -7.77
CA MET A 440 -12.11 14.04 -6.68
C MET A 440 -11.73 15.12 -5.66
N ALA A 441 -10.57 15.76 -5.82
CA ALA A 441 -10.00 16.74 -4.89
C ALA A 441 -9.98 16.24 -3.44
N ALA A 442 -9.62 14.98 -3.25
CA ALA A 442 -9.62 14.30 -1.96
C ALA A 442 -8.26 13.64 -1.75
N ASP A 443 -7.58 14.00 -0.66
CA ASP A 443 -6.28 13.43 -0.33
C ASP A 443 -6.43 11.98 0.13
N ARG A 444 -5.70 11.06 -0.52
CA ARG A 444 -5.74 9.63 -0.20
C ARG A 444 -5.16 9.29 1.18
N LEU A 445 -4.36 10.18 1.77
CA LEU A 445 -3.80 10.04 3.11
C LEU A 445 -4.83 10.36 4.21
N LEU A 446 -5.93 11.04 3.85
CA LEU A 446 -6.95 11.47 4.80
C LEU A 446 -8.12 10.48 4.85
N GLY A 447 -8.19 9.70 5.94
CA GLY A 447 -9.28 8.74 6.17
C GLY A 447 -10.68 9.36 6.15
N SER A 448 -10.81 10.65 6.51
CA SER A 448 -12.09 11.38 6.50
C SER A 448 -12.72 11.53 5.10
N VAL A 449 -11.93 11.38 4.03
CA VAL A 449 -12.38 11.49 2.64
C VAL A 449 -12.08 10.24 1.80
N ALA A 450 -11.73 9.12 2.45
CA ALA A 450 -11.36 7.88 1.77
C ALA A 450 -12.46 7.35 0.81
N ALA A 451 -13.73 7.58 1.12
CA ALA A 451 -14.86 7.18 0.26
C ALA A 451 -14.84 7.84 -1.13
N LEU A 452 -14.13 8.95 -1.31
CA LEU A 452 -13.96 9.63 -2.60
C LEU A 452 -12.85 9.00 -3.46
N GLN A 453 -12.07 8.06 -2.92
CA GLN A 453 -10.97 7.40 -3.65
C GLN A 453 -11.39 6.15 -4.42
N ASP A 454 -12.69 5.86 -4.50
CA ASP A 454 -13.18 4.65 -5.15
C ASP A 454 -12.90 4.68 -6.68
N PRO A 455 -12.07 3.75 -7.21
CA PRO A 455 -11.71 3.74 -8.62
C PRO A 455 -12.89 3.42 -9.55
N TRP A 456 -14.01 2.91 -9.01
CA TRP A 456 -15.24 2.70 -9.76
C TRP A 456 -16.04 3.98 -10.02
N HIS A 457 -15.62 5.12 -9.46
CA HIS A 457 -16.34 6.38 -9.66
C HIS A 457 -16.38 6.77 -11.16
N PRO A 458 -17.56 7.06 -11.73
CA PRO A 458 -17.71 7.32 -13.17
C PRO A 458 -16.82 8.46 -13.70
N ALA A 459 -16.54 9.47 -12.88
CA ALA A 459 -15.62 10.56 -13.26
C ALA A 459 -14.19 10.05 -13.54
N VAL A 460 -13.68 9.13 -12.71
CA VAL A 460 -12.36 8.53 -12.87
C VAL A 460 -12.36 7.58 -14.08
N LEU A 461 -13.38 6.72 -14.19
CA LEU A 461 -13.54 5.81 -15.32
C LEU A 461 -13.62 6.56 -16.66
N ARG A 462 -14.28 7.73 -16.69
CA ARG A 462 -14.36 8.56 -17.89
C ARG A 462 -12.99 9.06 -18.31
N LEU A 463 -12.19 9.58 -17.38
CA LEU A 463 -10.82 10.01 -17.68
C LEU A 463 -9.95 8.85 -18.17
N ILE A 464 -10.08 7.65 -17.58
CA ILE A 464 -9.42 6.44 -18.07
C ILE A 464 -9.84 6.14 -19.52
N GLY A 465 -11.13 6.25 -19.83
CA GLY A 465 -11.66 6.08 -21.18
C GLY A 465 -11.13 7.10 -22.19
N GLU A 466 -10.98 8.37 -21.80
CA GLU A 466 -10.37 9.39 -22.66
C GLU A 466 -8.91 9.03 -23.02
N VAL A 467 -8.14 8.55 -22.04
CA VAL A 467 -6.75 8.11 -22.26
C VAL A 467 -6.70 6.86 -23.15
N GLY A 468 -7.57 5.87 -22.90
CA GLY A 468 -7.65 4.67 -23.73
C GLY A 468 -8.05 4.97 -25.17
N ALA A 469 -9.02 5.87 -25.37
CA ALA A 469 -9.41 6.35 -26.70
C ALA A 469 -8.26 7.10 -27.41
N ALA A 470 -7.52 7.93 -26.68
CA ALA A 470 -6.32 8.60 -27.20
C ALA A 470 -5.21 7.61 -27.58
N GLY A 471 -5.00 6.55 -26.78
CA GLY A 471 -4.10 5.44 -27.09
C GLY A 471 -4.45 4.77 -28.42
N ALA A 472 -5.71 4.37 -28.56
CA ALA A 472 -6.22 3.76 -29.79
C ALA A 472 -6.07 4.69 -31.01
N LYS A 473 -6.38 5.99 -30.86
CA LYS A 473 -6.25 7.00 -31.94
C LYS A 473 -4.81 7.22 -32.39
N THR A 474 -3.85 7.15 -31.46
CA THR A 474 -2.43 7.40 -31.72
C THR A 474 -1.62 6.13 -32.01
N GLY A 475 -2.22 4.95 -31.82
CA GLY A 475 -1.54 3.66 -31.92
C GLY A 475 -0.52 3.42 -30.80
N ARG A 476 -0.64 4.14 -29.67
CA ARG A 476 0.27 4.02 -28.53
C ARG A 476 -0.36 3.14 -27.45
N PRO A 477 0.40 2.21 -26.84
CA PRO A 477 -0.11 1.38 -25.76
C PRO A 477 -0.41 2.21 -24.51
N VAL A 478 -1.48 1.84 -23.82
CA VAL A 478 -1.94 2.47 -22.57
C VAL A 478 -2.09 1.40 -21.50
N GLY A 479 -1.22 1.43 -20.50
CA GLY A 479 -1.30 0.56 -19.33
C GLY A 479 -2.10 1.19 -18.18
N VAL A 480 -2.40 0.39 -17.17
CA VAL A 480 -2.81 0.87 -15.83
C VAL A 480 -1.88 0.23 -14.81
N CYS A 481 -1.33 1.03 -13.89
CA CYS A 481 -0.49 0.54 -12.79
C CYS A 481 -0.98 0.94 -11.40
N GLY A 482 -2.12 1.64 -11.30
CA GLY A 482 -2.77 1.89 -10.01
C GLY A 482 -3.55 0.68 -9.49
N GLU A 483 -4.00 0.75 -8.24
CA GLU A 483 -4.65 -0.38 -7.54
C GLU A 483 -5.91 -0.88 -8.23
N ALA A 484 -6.55 -0.04 -9.04
CA ALA A 484 -7.71 -0.40 -9.86
C ALA A 484 -7.46 -1.63 -10.77
N ALA A 485 -6.22 -1.85 -11.21
CA ALA A 485 -5.86 -2.99 -12.05
C ALA A 485 -5.91 -4.34 -11.30
N ALA A 486 -5.93 -4.33 -9.96
CA ALA A 486 -5.98 -5.52 -9.12
C ALA A 486 -7.41 -6.01 -8.85
N ASP A 487 -8.44 -5.20 -9.13
CA ASP A 487 -9.84 -5.63 -9.02
C ASP A 487 -10.21 -6.47 -10.27
N PRO A 488 -10.59 -7.75 -10.11
CA PRO A 488 -10.83 -8.64 -11.24
C PRO A 488 -11.91 -8.18 -12.20
N LEU A 489 -12.99 -7.56 -11.71
CA LEU A 489 -14.09 -7.12 -12.57
C LEU A 489 -13.80 -5.75 -13.17
N LEU A 490 -13.18 -4.86 -12.39
CA LEU A 490 -12.73 -3.56 -12.88
C LEU A 490 -11.67 -3.73 -13.97
N ALA A 491 -10.75 -4.68 -13.85
CA ALA A 491 -9.76 -5.00 -14.87
C ALA A 491 -10.40 -5.23 -16.26
N VAL A 492 -11.53 -5.95 -16.30
CA VAL A 492 -12.29 -6.18 -17.54
C VAL A 492 -12.88 -4.87 -18.07
N VAL A 493 -13.43 -4.04 -17.19
CA VAL A 493 -13.92 -2.69 -17.53
C VAL A 493 -12.80 -1.81 -18.09
N LEU A 494 -11.62 -1.79 -17.47
CA LEU A 494 -10.46 -1.02 -17.90
C LEU A 494 -10.02 -1.43 -19.31
N VAL A 495 -9.97 -2.73 -19.60
CA VAL A 495 -9.69 -3.23 -20.96
C VAL A 495 -10.75 -2.72 -21.95
N GLY A 496 -12.03 -2.74 -21.56
CA GLY A 496 -13.14 -2.18 -22.34
C GLY A 496 -13.04 -0.67 -22.59
N LEU A 497 -12.39 0.07 -21.68
CA LEU A 497 -12.08 1.49 -21.82
C LEU A 497 -10.87 1.79 -22.73
N GLY A 498 -10.19 0.75 -23.24
CA GLY A 498 -9.06 0.90 -24.16
C GLY A 498 -7.68 0.63 -23.56
N VAL A 499 -7.62 0.14 -22.31
CA VAL A 499 -6.35 -0.28 -21.68
C VAL A 499 -5.82 -1.54 -22.36
N THR A 500 -4.50 -1.57 -22.59
CA THR A 500 -3.79 -2.64 -23.32
C THR A 500 -2.90 -3.50 -22.43
N SER A 501 -2.64 -3.11 -21.19
CA SER A 501 -1.90 -3.92 -20.21
C SER A 501 -2.27 -3.53 -18.78
N LEU A 502 -2.22 -4.48 -17.86
CA LEU A 502 -2.60 -4.26 -16.46
C LEU A 502 -1.41 -4.59 -15.55
N SER A 503 -1.09 -3.70 -14.62
CA SER A 503 0.02 -3.86 -13.68
C SER A 503 -0.49 -3.73 -12.25
N MET A 504 -0.19 -4.72 -11.41
CA MET A 504 -0.79 -4.90 -10.09
C MET A 504 0.17 -5.58 -9.10
N SER A 505 -0.24 -5.74 -7.85
CA SER A 505 0.51 -6.60 -6.92
C SER A 505 0.55 -8.04 -7.45
N PRO A 506 1.67 -8.77 -7.33
CA PRO A 506 1.78 -10.14 -7.83
C PRO A 506 0.66 -11.09 -7.35
N SER A 507 0.17 -10.90 -6.12
CA SER A 507 -0.89 -11.70 -5.53
C SER A 507 -2.25 -11.55 -6.21
N ALA A 508 -2.51 -10.46 -6.94
CA ALA A 508 -3.78 -10.24 -7.64
C ALA A 508 -3.83 -10.87 -9.04
N ILE A 509 -2.68 -11.25 -9.61
CA ILE A 509 -2.55 -11.68 -11.01
C ILE A 509 -3.47 -12.86 -11.33
N ALA A 510 -3.56 -13.86 -10.45
CA ALA A 510 -4.33 -15.08 -10.70
C ALA A 510 -5.84 -14.80 -10.88
N GLU A 511 -6.40 -13.94 -10.04
CA GLU A 511 -7.81 -13.59 -10.08
C GLU A 511 -8.16 -12.69 -11.26
N VAL A 512 -7.29 -11.72 -11.55
CA VAL A 512 -7.46 -10.86 -12.73
C VAL A 512 -7.37 -11.69 -14.00
N ARG A 513 -6.41 -12.62 -14.09
CA ARG A 513 -6.29 -13.58 -15.22
C ARG A 513 -7.57 -14.38 -15.39
N SER A 514 -8.08 -14.96 -14.31
CA SER A 514 -9.31 -15.76 -14.33
C SER A 514 -10.52 -14.94 -14.80
N SER A 515 -10.64 -13.70 -14.33
CA SER A 515 -11.73 -12.80 -14.74
C SER A 515 -11.65 -12.46 -16.23
N LEU A 516 -10.48 -12.06 -16.73
CA LEU A 516 -10.28 -11.73 -18.15
C LEU A 516 -10.65 -12.91 -19.07
N LEU A 517 -10.25 -14.13 -18.72
CA LEU A 517 -10.57 -15.34 -19.48
C LEU A 517 -12.07 -15.65 -19.55
N GLY A 518 -12.89 -15.03 -18.69
CA GLY A 518 -14.34 -15.21 -18.67
C GLY A 518 -15.11 -14.33 -19.66
N PHE A 519 -14.47 -13.36 -20.31
CA PHE A 519 -15.15 -12.33 -21.10
C PHE A 519 -14.43 -12.03 -22.41
N ALA A 520 -15.18 -11.80 -23.49
CA ALA A 520 -14.63 -11.32 -24.76
C ALA A 520 -14.49 -9.78 -24.77
N ARG A 521 -13.81 -9.23 -25.77
CA ARG A 521 -13.63 -7.78 -25.93
C ARG A 521 -14.95 -7.03 -25.97
N ALA A 522 -15.94 -7.57 -26.67
CA ALA A 522 -17.27 -6.97 -26.76
C ALA A 522 -17.99 -6.90 -25.40
N ASP A 523 -17.75 -7.87 -24.51
CA ASP A 523 -18.28 -7.87 -23.15
C ASP A 523 -17.61 -6.80 -22.30
N ALA A 524 -16.28 -6.71 -22.36
CA ALA A 524 -15.51 -5.67 -21.68
C ALA A 524 -16.00 -4.27 -22.06
N GLU A 525 -16.22 -4.02 -23.35
CA GLU A 525 -16.77 -2.75 -23.84
C GLU A 525 -18.23 -2.51 -23.38
N ARG A 526 -19.04 -3.56 -23.27
CA ARG A 526 -20.40 -3.47 -22.71
C ARG A 526 -20.35 -3.09 -21.23
N PHE A 527 -19.47 -3.71 -20.45
CA PHE A 527 -19.30 -3.41 -19.04
C PHE A 527 -18.79 -1.99 -18.81
N ALA A 528 -17.82 -1.54 -19.62
CA ALA A 528 -17.35 -0.16 -19.58
C ALA A 528 -18.48 0.85 -19.83
N ARG A 529 -19.33 0.61 -20.85
CA ARG A 529 -20.50 1.46 -21.10
C ARG A 529 -21.50 1.45 -19.96
N ALA A 530 -21.75 0.28 -19.34
CA ALA A 530 -22.66 0.16 -18.20
C ALA A 530 -22.15 0.96 -16.99
N ALA A 531 -20.85 0.82 -16.64
CA ALA A 531 -20.25 1.56 -15.54
C ALA A 531 -20.29 3.08 -15.77
N LEU A 532 -19.95 3.54 -16.98
CA LEU A 532 -19.95 4.96 -17.34
C LEU A 532 -21.34 5.60 -17.36
N ALA A 533 -22.42 4.81 -17.41
CA ALA A 533 -23.80 5.30 -17.46
C ALA A 533 -24.42 5.52 -16.06
N THR A 534 -23.63 5.38 -14.99
CA THR A 534 -24.10 5.51 -13.59
C THR A 534 -23.65 6.82 -12.96
N ASP A 535 -24.22 7.16 -11.80
CA ASP A 535 -23.94 8.42 -11.11
C ASP A 535 -22.90 8.26 -9.97
N GLY A 536 -22.58 7.03 -9.57
CA GLY A 536 -21.67 6.78 -8.45
C GLY A 536 -20.98 5.41 -8.50
N ALA A 537 -19.93 5.27 -7.68
CA ALA A 537 -19.07 4.09 -7.72
C ALA A 537 -19.76 2.77 -7.31
N SER A 538 -20.68 2.82 -6.34
CA SER A 538 -21.48 1.65 -5.95
C SER A 538 -22.43 1.23 -7.06
N GLU A 539 -23.08 2.19 -7.72
CA GLU A 539 -23.96 1.94 -8.87
C GLU A 539 -23.18 1.39 -10.06
N ALA A 540 -21.99 1.92 -10.35
CA ALA A 540 -21.11 1.41 -11.41
C ALA A 540 -20.77 -0.08 -11.20
N ARG A 541 -20.39 -0.45 -9.97
CA ARG A 541 -20.16 -1.86 -9.57
C ARG A 541 -21.41 -2.71 -9.74
N GLY A 542 -22.56 -2.20 -9.30
CA GLY A 542 -23.86 -2.86 -9.42
C GLY A 542 -24.24 -3.12 -10.89
N ALA A 543 -24.18 -2.09 -11.73
CA ALA A 543 -24.51 -2.16 -13.15
C ALA A 543 -23.65 -3.16 -13.91
N VAL A 544 -22.34 -3.24 -13.60
CA VAL A 544 -21.47 -4.24 -14.22
C VAL A 544 -21.80 -5.66 -13.72
N ARG A 545 -22.06 -5.85 -12.42
CA ARG A 545 -22.48 -7.15 -11.88
C ARG A 545 -23.78 -7.64 -12.51
N GLU A 546 -24.76 -6.76 -12.70
CA GLU A 546 -26.00 -7.08 -13.42
C GLU A 546 -25.74 -7.45 -14.88
N ALA A 547 -24.88 -6.70 -15.57
CA ALA A 547 -24.51 -7.00 -16.96
C ALA A 547 -23.77 -8.35 -17.10
N VAL A 548 -22.98 -8.75 -16.10
CA VAL A 548 -22.35 -10.07 -16.03
C VAL A 548 -23.40 -11.16 -15.79
N ALA A 549 -24.33 -10.94 -14.85
CA ALA A 549 -25.38 -11.90 -14.53
C ALA A 549 -26.32 -12.15 -15.71
N ALA A 550 -26.74 -11.09 -16.41
CA ALA A 550 -27.57 -11.19 -17.61
C ALA A 550 -26.89 -12.01 -18.71
N MET A 551 -25.60 -11.78 -18.94
CA MET A 551 -24.81 -12.54 -19.92
C MET A 551 -24.73 -14.03 -19.60
N ARG A 552 -24.49 -14.37 -18.32
CA ARG A 552 -24.41 -15.76 -17.87
C ARG A 552 -25.78 -16.47 -17.89
N GLY A 553 -26.85 -15.75 -17.58
CA GLY A 553 -28.22 -16.25 -17.70
C GLY A 553 -28.64 -16.56 -19.15
N ASP A 554 -28.23 -15.72 -20.09
CA ASP A 554 -28.49 -15.95 -21.53
C ASP A 554 -27.69 -17.14 -22.08
N SER A 555 -26.47 -17.41 -21.58
CA SER A 555 -25.69 -18.58 -21.97
C SER A 555 -26.29 -19.90 -21.48
N ASP A 556 -26.90 -19.93 -20.29
CA ASP A 556 -27.57 -21.13 -19.77
C ASP A 556 -28.90 -21.40 -20.51
N ALA A 557 -29.66 -20.35 -20.84
CA ALA A 557 -30.88 -20.46 -21.64
C ALA A 557 -30.62 -20.91 -23.09
N GLY A 558 -29.46 -20.54 -23.67
CA GLY A 558 -29.03 -20.99 -25.00
C GLY A 558 -28.61 -22.46 -25.08
N SER A 559 -28.20 -23.07 -23.96
CA SER A 559 -27.83 -24.50 -23.91
C SER A 559 -29.06 -25.43 -23.87
N LEU A 560 -30.19 -24.94 -23.33
CA LEU A 560 -31.44 -25.69 -23.23
C LEU A 560 -32.26 -25.72 -24.54
N ASN A 561 -31.89 -24.94 -25.55
CA ASN A 561 -32.65 -24.82 -26.81
C ASN A 561 -31.94 -25.40 -28.04
N ARG A 562 -30.86 -26.18 -27.85
CA ARG A 562 -30.17 -26.96 -28.90
C ARG A 562 -30.34 -28.48 -28.73
N GLY A 563 -31.47 -28.89 -28.17
CA GLY A 563 -31.91 -30.29 -28.10
C GLY A 563 -33.40 -30.38 -28.45
N GLY A 564 -33.70 -30.28 -29.75
CA GLY A 564 -35.04 -30.45 -30.31
C GLY A 564 -34.95 -30.94 -31.75
#